data_AF-A0A0C9ZWV3-F1
#
_entry.id   AF-A0A0C9ZWV3-F1
#
_cell.length_a   1.000
_cell.length_b   1.000
_cell.length_c   1.000
_cell.angle_alpha   90.00
_cell.angle_beta   90.00
_cell.angle_gamma   90.00
#
_symmetry.space_group_name_H-M   'P 1'
#
loop_
_entity.id
_entity.type
_entity.pdbx_description
1 polymer ?
#
loop_
_entity_poly.entity_id
_entity_poly.type
_entity_poly.pdbx_seq_one_letter_code
_entity_poly.pdbx_strand_id
1 'polypeptide(L)'
;MENWWVREHTNFNKYQINVAGHACITAADHLDGRHKDLYEESRVTIRNLVETFVGEGQQQAWIGGSNLIVSFMRKLKELLGASSHMKSKDLVPHLTKRCGISKEVAKQLADMIKQDPF
;
A
#
# COMPACT_ATOMS: atom_id res chain seq x y z
N MET A 1 17.99 9.88 9.37
CA MET A 1 17.35 8.55 9.20
C MET A 1 18.17 7.65 8.31
N GLU A 2 18.77 8.17 7.25
CA GLU A 2 19.73 7.43 6.39
C GLU A 2 20.81 6.67 7.18
N ASN A 3 21.37 7.30 8.22
CA ASN A 3 22.41 6.69 9.05
C ASN A 3 21.94 5.39 9.76
N TRP A 4 20.65 5.29 10.10
CA TRP A 4 20.09 4.05 10.66
C TRP A 4 20.02 2.97 9.58
N TRP A 5 19.54 3.33 8.38
CA TRP A 5 19.49 2.40 7.25
C TRP A 5 20.88 1.85 6.88
N VAL A 6 21.89 2.73 6.75
CA VAL A 6 23.27 2.32 6.45
C VAL A 6 23.79 1.28 7.44
N ARG A 7 23.49 1.46 8.73
CA ARG A 7 23.91 0.54 9.79
C ARG A 7 23.14 -0.78 9.80
N GLU A 8 21.83 -0.74 9.58
CA GLU A 8 20.95 -1.86 9.86
C GLU A 8 20.53 -2.64 8.61
N HIS A 9 20.76 -2.13 7.41
CA HIS A 9 20.27 -2.79 6.19
C HIS A 9 20.82 -4.22 6.03
N THR A 10 22.05 -4.48 6.49
CA THR A 10 22.68 -5.80 6.45
C THR A 10 22.01 -6.80 7.40
N ASN A 11 21.35 -6.33 8.47
CA ASN A 11 20.64 -7.20 9.41
C ASN A 11 19.40 -7.83 8.79
N PHE A 12 18.77 -7.21 7.79
CA PHE A 12 17.62 -7.82 7.09
C PHE A 12 18.02 -9.11 6.37
N ASN A 13 19.22 -9.15 5.77
CA ASN A 13 19.75 -10.34 5.12
C ASN A 13 19.92 -11.51 6.11
N LYS A 14 20.35 -11.22 7.35
CA LYS A 14 20.48 -12.22 8.42
C LYS A 14 19.14 -12.90 8.73
N TYR A 15 18.04 -12.18 8.59
CA TYR A 15 16.68 -12.68 8.83
C TYR A 15 15.97 -13.13 7.55
N GLN A 16 16.68 -13.26 6.42
CA GLN A 16 16.11 -13.62 5.12
C GLN A 16 15.00 -12.66 4.64
N ILE A 17 15.05 -11.41 5.10
CA ILE A 17 14.15 -10.35 4.65
C ILE A 17 14.83 -9.65 3.47
N ASN A 18 14.25 -9.79 2.29
CA ASN A 18 14.73 -9.08 1.11
C ASN A 18 14.10 -7.68 1.06
N VAL A 19 14.93 -6.65 1.13
CA VAL A 19 14.48 -5.25 1.18
C VAL A 19 15.00 -4.53 -0.07
N ALA A 20 14.08 -4.03 -0.88
CA ALA A 20 14.41 -3.31 -2.11
C ALA A 20 15.03 -1.92 -1.81
N GLY A 21 14.57 -1.26 -0.75
CA GLY A 21 15.14 -0.02 -0.24
C GLY A 21 14.36 0.48 0.96
N HIS A 22 14.57 1.73 1.36
CA HIS A 22 13.90 2.29 2.54
C HIS A 22 13.39 3.70 2.28
N ALA A 23 12.31 4.06 2.97
CA ALA A 23 11.82 5.41 3.12
C ALA A 23 11.25 5.54 4.53
N CYS A 24 11.63 6.60 5.25
CA CYS A 24 11.10 6.86 6.58
C CYS A 24 9.99 7.90 6.52
N ILE A 25 8.86 7.61 7.17
CA ILE A 25 7.73 8.55 7.32
C ILE A 25 7.90 9.26 8.66
N THR A 26 8.19 10.57 8.61
CA THR A 26 8.35 11.38 9.83
C THR A 26 7.18 12.28 10.13
N ALA A 27 6.27 12.47 9.17
CA ALA A 27 5.07 13.25 9.35
C ALA A 27 3.93 12.70 8.49
N ALA A 28 2.70 12.91 8.95
CA ALA A 28 1.48 12.59 8.22
C ALA A 28 0.65 13.85 8.02
N ASP A 29 -0.10 13.89 6.91
CA ASP A 29 -1.01 15.00 6.64
C ASP A 29 -2.07 15.11 7.74
N HIS A 30 -2.51 16.33 8.02
CA HIS A 30 -3.60 16.65 8.95
C HIS A 30 -3.39 16.33 10.45
N LEU A 31 -2.18 16.01 10.93
CA LEU A 31 -1.92 15.88 12.37
C LEU A 31 -1.69 17.24 13.03
N ASP A 32 -0.76 18.02 12.48
CA ASP A 32 -0.54 19.42 12.80
C ASP A 32 0.23 20.06 11.64
N GLY A 33 -0.24 21.20 11.11
CA GLY A 33 0.38 21.87 9.96
C GLY A 33 1.85 22.30 10.15
N ARG A 34 2.40 22.04 11.34
CA ARG A 34 3.79 22.30 11.76
C ARG A 34 4.82 21.42 11.05
N HIS A 35 4.40 20.27 10.53
CA HIS A 35 5.31 19.29 9.89
C HIS A 35 5.04 19.10 8.40
N LYS A 36 4.44 20.11 7.74
CA LYS A 36 4.10 20.04 6.32
C LYS A 36 5.32 19.74 5.43
N ASP A 37 6.46 20.37 5.73
CA ASP A 37 7.68 20.17 4.94
C ASP A 37 8.20 18.72 5.08
N LEU A 38 8.18 18.18 6.30
CA LEU A 38 8.55 16.77 6.56
C LEU A 38 7.56 15.78 5.92
N TYR A 39 6.28 16.15 5.84
CA TYR A 39 5.28 15.34 5.16
C TYR A 39 5.57 15.29 3.65
N GLU A 40 5.84 16.45 3.03
CA GLU A 40 6.19 16.51 1.62
C GLU A 40 7.51 15.79 1.32
N GLU A 41 8.51 15.92 2.18
CA GLU A 41 9.78 15.17 2.08
C GLU A 41 9.55 13.66 2.15
N SER A 42 8.76 13.19 3.13
CA SER A 42 8.40 11.77 3.26
C SER A 42 7.66 11.27 2.01
N ARG A 43 6.71 12.07 1.51
CA ARG A 43 5.90 11.76 0.33
C ARG A 43 6.73 11.65 -0.95
N VAL A 44 7.65 12.59 -1.19
CA VAL A 44 8.56 12.56 -2.34
C VAL A 44 9.50 11.36 -2.25
N THR A 45 10.07 11.09 -1.07
CA THR A 45 10.99 9.96 -0.87
C THR A 45 10.32 8.62 -1.17
N ILE A 46 9.10 8.40 -0.66
CA ILE A 46 8.32 7.18 -0.97
C ILE A 46 8.04 7.07 -2.46
N ARG A 47 7.62 8.17 -3.09
CA ARG A 47 7.31 8.17 -4.51
C ARG A 47 8.51 7.79 -5.36
N ASN A 48 9.66 8.41 -5.12
CA ASN A 48 10.90 8.11 -5.84
C ASN A 48 11.33 6.66 -5.62
N LEU A 49 11.21 6.15 -4.39
CA LEU A 49 11.52 4.75 -4.08
C LEU A 49 10.64 3.81 -4.89
N VAL A 50 9.32 4.02 -4.88
CA VAL A 50 8.37 3.21 -5.65
C VAL A 50 8.64 3.31 -7.14
N GLU A 51 8.85 4.51 -7.69
CA GLU A 51 9.14 4.72 -9.11
C GLU A 51 10.43 4.00 -9.55
N THR A 52 11.46 3.98 -8.69
CA THR A 52 12.72 3.26 -8.95
C THR A 52 12.49 1.75 -9.13
N PHE A 53 11.55 1.16 -8.38
CA PHE A 53 11.25 -0.27 -8.45
C PHE A 53 10.14 -0.64 -9.43
N VAL A 54 9.40 0.34 -9.94
CA VAL A 54 8.28 0.16 -10.87
C VAL A 54 8.68 0.50 -12.33
N GLY A 55 9.84 1.13 -12.56
CA GLY A 55 10.31 1.61 -13.88
C GLY A 55 10.82 0.56 -14.88
N GLU A 56 10.42 0.77 -16.15
CA GLU A 56 10.73 0.13 -17.45
C GLU A 56 10.59 -1.40 -17.64
N GLY A 57 10.62 -2.23 -16.58
CA GLY A 57 10.45 -3.68 -16.70
C GLY A 57 9.14 -4.24 -16.13
N GLN A 58 8.46 -3.49 -15.27
CA GLN A 58 7.21 -3.89 -14.61
C GLN A 58 5.97 -3.27 -15.27
N GLN A 59 5.94 -3.22 -16.61
CA GLN A 59 4.73 -2.93 -17.39
C GLN A 59 3.64 -4.02 -17.28
N GLN A 60 3.79 -5.00 -16.39
CA GLN A 60 2.65 -5.77 -15.91
C GLN A 60 1.88 -4.88 -14.93
N ALA A 61 1.10 -3.98 -15.53
CA ALA A 61 0.07 -3.17 -14.90
C ALA A 61 -0.51 -3.88 -13.68
N TRP A 62 -0.22 -3.37 -12.48
CA TRP A 62 -0.68 -3.87 -11.17
C TRP A 62 -1.82 -4.89 -11.26
N ILE A 63 -1.47 -6.17 -11.45
CA ILE A 63 -2.44 -7.28 -11.52
C ILE A 63 -2.71 -7.72 -10.09
N GLY A 64 -3.31 -6.84 -9.28
CA GLY A 64 -3.76 -7.17 -7.92
C GLY A 64 -2.72 -7.89 -7.05
N GLY A 65 -1.47 -7.39 -7.05
CA GLY A 65 -0.28 -7.93 -6.38
C GLY A 65 -0.52 -9.13 -5.45
N SER A 66 -0.11 -10.32 -5.91
CA SER A 66 0.01 -11.57 -5.14
C SER A 66 -1.21 -12.02 -4.31
N ASN A 67 -2.44 -11.55 -4.62
CA ASN A 67 -3.63 -11.73 -3.77
C ASN A 67 -3.44 -11.22 -2.33
N LEU A 68 -2.35 -10.52 -2.03
CA LEU A 68 -1.94 -10.21 -0.66
C LEU A 68 -2.83 -9.11 -0.09
N ILE A 69 -3.17 -8.11 -0.92
CA ILE A 69 -4.15 -7.08 -0.56
C ILE A 69 -5.54 -7.70 -0.36
N VAL A 70 -5.92 -8.68 -1.19
CA VAL A 70 -7.22 -9.38 -1.07
C VAL A 70 -7.27 -10.20 0.21
N SER A 71 -6.20 -10.95 0.50
CA SER A 71 -6.04 -11.77 1.71
C SER A 71 -6.06 -10.91 2.98
N PHE A 72 -5.33 -9.80 2.97
CA PHE A 72 -5.32 -8.83 4.07
C PHE A 72 -6.72 -8.26 4.32
N MET A 73 -7.41 -7.81 3.26
CA MET A 73 -8.75 -7.23 3.38
C MET A 73 -9.78 -8.25 3.88
N ARG A 74 -9.65 -9.53 3.50
CA ARG A 74 -10.50 -10.60 4.05
C ARG A 74 -10.26 -10.85 5.53
N LYS A 75 -9.01 -11.01 5.94
CA LYS A 75 -8.67 -11.18 7.37
C LYS A 75 -9.12 -9.99 8.20
N LEU A 76 -9.00 -8.78 7.66
CA LEU A 76 -9.48 -7.58 8.33
C LEU A 76 -11.01 -7.60 8.51
N LYS A 77 -11.76 -8.03 7.49
CA LYS A 77 -13.23 -8.23 7.58
C LYS A 77 -13.60 -9.27 8.65
N GLU A 78 -12.86 -10.38 8.74
CA GLU A 78 -13.05 -11.38 9.79
C GLU A 78 -12.80 -10.80 11.19
N LEU A 79 -11.69 -10.06 11.37
CA LEU A 79 -11.32 -9.44 12.65
C LEU A 79 -12.30 -8.35 13.10
N LEU A 80 -12.87 -7.59 12.17
CA LEU A 80 -13.83 -6.52 12.46
C LEU A 80 -15.26 -7.03 12.67
N GLY A 81 -15.50 -8.33 12.45
CA GLY A 81 -16.80 -8.97 12.60
C GLY A 81 -17.81 -8.61 11.49
N ALA A 82 -18.89 -9.40 11.41
CA ALA A 82 -19.97 -9.29 10.42
C ALA A 82 -20.71 -7.93 10.40
N SER A 83 -20.46 -7.06 11.38
CA SER A 83 -20.99 -5.69 11.43
C SER A 83 -20.29 -4.74 10.45
N SER A 84 -19.05 -5.05 10.02
CA SER A 84 -18.38 -4.31 8.94
C SER A 84 -18.82 -4.84 7.58
N HIS A 85 -20.08 -4.61 7.23
CA HIS A 85 -20.49 -4.70 5.82
C HIS A 85 -19.78 -3.57 5.05
N MET A 86 -18.52 -3.79 4.66
CA MET A 86 -17.88 -3.05 3.58
C MET A 86 -18.69 -3.33 2.32
N LYS A 87 -19.73 -2.53 2.09
CA LYS A 87 -20.57 -2.65 0.91
C LYS A 87 -19.66 -2.38 -0.28
N SER A 88 -19.55 -3.34 -1.19
CA SER A 88 -18.72 -3.17 -2.39
C SER A 88 -19.08 -1.97 -3.26
N LYS A 89 -20.33 -1.51 -3.14
CA LYS A 89 -20.81 -0.27 -3.76
C LYS A 89 -20.05 0.95 -3.26
N ASP A 90 -19.40 0.88 -2.10
CA ASP A 90 -18.59 1.95 -1.52
C ASP A 90 -17.10 1.81 -1.86
N LEU A 91 -16.65 0.58 -2.16
CA LEU A 91 -15.26 0.28 -2.49
C LEU A 91 -14.86 0.78 -3.88
N VAL A 92 -15.67 0.46 -4.90
CA VAL A 92 -15.36 0.86 -6.29
C VAL A 92 -15.29 2.39 -6.43
N PRO A 93 -16.23 3.19 -5.89
CA PRO A 93 -16.10 4.64 -5.88
C PRO A 93 -14.88 5.15 -5.11
N HIS A 94 -14.47 4.49 -4.02
CA HIS A 94 -13.26 4.88 -3.29
C HIS A 94 -11.99 4.59 -4.09
N LEU A 95 -11.84 3.38 -4.63
CA LEU A 95 -10.69 2.99 -5.42
C LEU A 95 -10.53 3.87 -6.67
N THR A 96 -11.63 4.23 -7.30
CA THR A 96 -11.61 5.12 -8.47
C THR A 96 -11.33 6.57 -8.10
N LYS A 97 -12.04 7.16 -7.13
CA LYS A 97 -11.92 8.59 -6.79
C LYS A 97 -10.69 8.94 -5.95
N ARG A 98 -10.30 8.07 -5.01
CA ARG A 98 -9.20 8.33 -4.08
C ARG A 98 -7.89 7.71 -4.54
N CYS A 99 -7.93 6.52 -5.14
CA CYS A 99 -6.73 5.78 -5.53
C CYS A 99 -6.39 5.91 -7.03
N GLY A 100 -7.26 6.56 -7.84
CA GLY A 100 -7.02 6.76 -9.27
C GLY A 100 -7.02 5.47 -10.09
N ILE A 101 -7.56 4.38 -9.56
CA ILE A 101 -7.61 3.07 -10.23
C ILE A 101 -8.71 3.11 -11.30
N SER A 102 -8.47 2.47 -12.46
CA SER A 102 -9.51 2.36 -13.49
C SER A 102 -10.74 1.64 -12.95
N LYS A 103 -11.91 1.97 -13.47
CA LYS A 103 -13.19 1.43 -12.98
C LYS A 103 -13.22 -0.10 -13.12
N GLU A 104 -12.63 -0.61 -14.18
CA GLU A 104 -12.54 -2.03 -14.52
C GLU A 104 -11.70 -2.79 -13.50
N VAL A 105 -10.49 -2.29 -13.20
CA VAL A 105 -9.58 -2.90 -12.21
C VAL A 105 -10.15 -2.76 -10.79
N ALA A 106 -10.75 -1.62 -10.46
CA ALA A 106 -11.41 -1.41 -9.17
C ALA A 106 -12.57 -2.40 -8.95
N LYS A 107 -13.34 -2.71 -10.01
CA LYS A 107 -14.42 -3.70 -9.94
C LYS A 107 -13.87 -5.11 -9.73
N GLN A 108 -12.86 -5.51 -10.50
CA GLN A 108 -12.21 -6.82 -10.33
C GLN A 108 -11.68 -7.00 -8.91
N LEU A 109 -10.98 -6.00 -8.37
CA LEU A 109 -10.44 -6.05 -7.01
C LEU A 109 -11.56 -6.14 -5.96
N ALA A 110 -12.61 -5.35 -6.10
CA ALA A 110 -13.76 -5.38 -5.20
C ALA A 110 -14.45 -6.76 -5.22
N ASP A 111 -14.52 -7.42 -6.36
CA ASP A 111 -15.10 -8.75 -6.50
C ASP A 111 -14.19 -9.85 -5.91
N MET A 112 -12.87 -9.74 -6.08
CA MET A 112 -11.91 -10.64 -5.42
C MET A 112 -12.00 -10.56 -3.90
N ILE A 113 -12.14 -9.37 -3.33
CA ILE A 113 -12.28 -9.20 -1.87
C ILE A 113 -13.56 -9.88 -1.33
N LYS A 114 -14.62 -9.98 -2.13
CA LYS A 114 -15.91 -10.58 -1.72
C LYS A 114 -15.95 -12.10 -1.69
N GLN A 115 -15.21 -12.79 -2.58
CA GLN A 115 -15.38 -14.25 -2.79
C GLN A 115 -14.91 -15.07 -1.57
N ASP A 116 -15.68 -15.11 -0.49
CA ASP A 116 -15.45 -16.02 0.65
C ASP A 116 -15.32 -17.48 0.14
N PRO A 117 -14.29 -18.25 0.55
CA PRO A 117 -14.28 -19.69 0.35
C PRO A 117 -15.05 -20.46 1.43
N PHE A 118 -15.30 -19.90 2.61
CA PHE A 118 -16.02 -20.57 3.70
C PHE A 118 -16.71 -19.57 4.62
#